data_AF-A0A919KGC9-F1
#
_entry.id   AF-A0A919KGC9-F1
#
_cell.length_a   1.000
_cell.length_b   1.000
_cell.length_c   1.000
_cell.angle_alpha   90.00
_cell.angle_beta   90.00
_cell.angle_gamma   90.00
#
_symmetry.space_group_name_H-M   'P 1'
#
loop_
_entity.id
_entity.type
_entity.pdbx_description
1 polymer ?
#
loop_
_entity_poly.entity_id
_entity_poly.type
_entity_poly.pdbx_seq_one_letter_code
_entity_poly.pdbx_strand_id
1 'polypeptide(L)'
;MTITPRQGADRTDSGTVGIGRLFQRAAVASFLWALVFTAFHFYWFAGGRFGLGDGPEMIPETKTTADFVWASVITSMFVVGIVLPVALTRPWGYRIPRWITVCCLWTGAVLLVVRGGAGLLDTALRETGLADRGLTGLTYQEITGDAHPSLNTKVSGSCIDAYFVLGGLLYGRAALLHRRLGRAADLNETP
;
A
#
# COMPACT_ATOMS: atom_id res chain seq x y z
N MET A 1 38.97 -22.59 37.88
CA MET A 1 38.47 -21.26 37.47
C MET A 1 37.77 -21.45 36.13
N THR A 2 36.46 -21.67 36.14
CA THR A 2 35.69 -22.03 34.95
C THR A 2 35.11 -20.75 34.36
N ILE A 3 35.65 -20.32 33.22
CA ILE A 3 35.14 -19.17 32.47
C ILE A 3 33.93 -19.66 31.68
N THR A 4 32.72 -19.30 32.12
CA THR A 4 31.50 -19.50 31.35
C THR A 4 31.52 -18.54 30.15
N PRO A 5 31.34 -19.02 28.90
CA PRO A 5 31.40 -18.15 27.74
C PRO A 5 30.13 -17.32 27.58
N ARG A 6 30.31 -16.14 26.99
CA ARG A 6 29.32 -15.11 26.63
C ARG A 6 28.07 -15.66 25.93
N GLN A 7 27.04 -16.06 26.68
CA GLN A 7 25.71 -16.36 26.11
C GLN A 7 24.93 -15.11 25.64
N GLY A 8 25.36 -13.91 26.02
CA GLY A 8 24.67 -12.66 25.67
C GLY A 8 24.93 -12.11 24.27
N ALA A 9 26.10 -12.38 23.68
CA ALA A 9 26.48 -11.85 22.36
C ALA A 9 25.83 -12.62 21.19
N ASP A 10 25.72 -13.96 21.31
CA ASP A 10 25.19 -14.81 20.24
C ASP A 10 23.66 -14.65 20.02
N ARG A 11 22.95 -14.20 21.07
CA ARG A 11 21.49 -14.02 21.06
C ARG A 11 21.05 -12.70 20.42
N THR A 12 21.90 -11.68 20.41
CA THR A 12 21.59 -10.35 19.85
C THR A 12 21.87 -10.29 18.34
N ASP A 13 22.94 -10.95 17.89
CA ASP A 13 23.28 -11.05 16.46
C ASP A 13 22.24 -11.85 15.67
N SER A 14 21.79 -12.97 16.22
CA SER A 14 20.75 -13.82 15.60
C SER A 14 19.40 -13.09 15.44
N GLY A 15 19.03 -12.23 16.40
CA GLY A 15 17.83 -11.40 16.35
C GLY A 15 17.87 -10.33 15.25
N THR A 16 19.00 -9.61 15.13
CA THR A 16 19.19 -8.55 14.14
C THR A 16 19.18 -9.11 12.71
N VAL A 17 19.87 -10.23 12.50
CA VAL A 17 19.86 -10.95 11.21
C VAL A 17 18.45 -11.44 10.85
N GLY A 18 17.67 -11.89 11.85
CA GLY A 18 16.27 -12.28 11.67
C GLY A 18 15.38 -11.12 11.19
N ILE A 19 15.48 -9.95 11.84
CA ILE A 19 14.72 -8.74 11.47
C ILE A 19 15.13 -8.25 10.07
N GLY A 20 16.42 -8.31 9.72
CA GLY A 20 16.93 -7.92 8.40
C GLY A 20 16.30 -8.72 7.27
N ARG A 21 16.22 -10.06 7.42
CA ARG A 21 15.56 -10.93 6.44
C ARG A 21 14.06 -10.64 6.31
N LEU A 22 13.37 -10.39 7.44
CA LEU A 22 11.96 -10.04 7.43
C LEU A 22 11.71 -8.69 6.74
N PHE A 23 12.59 -7.71 6.98
CA PHE A 23 12.53 -6.42 6.31
C PHE A 23 12.69 -6.55 4.80
N GLN A 24 13.72 -7.29 4.35
CA GLN A 24 13.94 -7.52 2.93
C GLN A 24 12.74 -8.20 2.26
N ARG A 25 12.15 -9.21 2.91
CA ARG A 25 10.92 -9.87 2.42
C ARG A 25 9.75 -8.89 2.32
N ALA A 26 9.56 -8.03 3.31
CA ALA A 26 8.49 -7.04 3.30
C ALA A 26 8.70 -5.98 2.19
N ALA A 27 9.93 -5.53 1.97
CA ALA A 27 10.28 -4.60 0.90
C ALA A 27 10.03 -5.23 -0.48
N VAL A 28 10.46 -6.48 -0.69
CA VAL A 28 10.20 -7.21 -1.94
C VAL A 28 8.70 -7.44 -2.15
N ALA A 29 7.96 -7.84 -1.12
CA ALA A 29 6.51 -8.00 -1.23
C ALA A 29 5.80 -6.68 -1.58
N SER A 30 6.23 -5.56 -0.96
CA SER A 30 5.69 -4.22 -1.26
C SER A 30 6.00 -3.80 -2.71
N PHE A 31 7.21 -4.10 -3.19
CA PHE A 31 7.60 -3.87 -4.58
C PHE A 31 6.74 -4.67 -5.57
N LEU A 32 6.62 -5.98 -5.36
CA LEU A 32 5.86 -6.86 -6.24
C LEU A 32 4.37 -6.47 -6.26
N TRP A 33 3.82 -6.14 -5.10
CA TRP A 33 2.46 -5.60 -5.00
C TRP A 33 2.33 -4.31 -5.81
N ALA A 34 3.25 -3.34 -5.63
CA ALA A 34 3.20 -2.06 -6.34
C ALA A 34 3.34 -2.23 -7.86
N LEU A 35 4.14 -3.19 -8.30
CA LEU A 35 4.32 -3.53 -9.72
C LEU A 35 3.01 -4.06 -10.32
N VAL A 36 2.37 -5.03 -9.67
CA VAL A 36 1.08 -5.59 -10.12
C VAL A 36 0.00 -4.53 -10.10
N PHE A 37 -0.11 -3.77 -9.02
CA PHE A 37 -1.04 -2.65 -8.87
C PHE A 37 -0.92 -1.65 -10.02
N THR A 38 0.31 -1.24 -10.34
CA THR A 38 0.59 -0.29 -11.41
C THR A 38 0.29 -0.90 -12.79
N ALA A 39 0.62 -2.17 -13.01
CA ALA A 39 0.29 -2.86 -14.26
C ALA A 39 -1.21 -2.91 -14.53
N PHE A 40 -2.04 -3.16 -13.50
CA PHE A 40 -3.50 -3.09 -13.64
C PHE A 40 -3.98 -1.69 -14.03
N HIS A 41 -3.41 -0.63 -13.44
CA HIS A 41 -3.78 0.74 -13.80
C HIS A 41 -3.40 1.08 -15.24
N PHE A 42 -2.23 0.64 -15.72
CA PHE A 42 -1.85 0.79 -17.12
C PHE A 42 -2.80 0.01 -18.05
N TYR A 43 -3.17 -1.21 -17.68
CA TYR A 43 -4.13 -2.01 -18.42
C TYR A 43 -5.51 -1.34 -18.51
N TRP A 44 -6.02 -0.80 -17.39
CA TRP A 44 -7.28 -0.05 -17.38
C TRP A 44 -7.19 1.25 -18.19
N PHE A 45 -6.08 1.98 -18.09
CA PHE A 45 -5.83 3.17 -18.90
C PHE A 45 -5.78 2.87 -20.40
N ALA A 46 -5.29 1.69 -20.78
CA ALA A 46 -5.29 1.20 -22.16
C ALA A 46 -6.67 0.71 -22.65
N GLY A 47 -7.74 0.86 -21.85
CA GLY A 47 -9.11 0.45 -22.19
C GLY A 47 -9.49 -0.95 -21.71
N GLY A 48 -8.61 -1.61 -20.96
CA GLY A 48 -8.90 -2.89 -20.32
C GLY A 48 -10.00 -2.75 -19.25
N ARG A 49 -10.85 -3.77 -19.12
CA ARG A 49 -11.99 -3.76 -18.17
C ARG A 49 -11.99 -4.90 -17.15
N PHE A 50 -11.03 -5.81 -17.25
CA PHE A 50 -10.93 -6.92 -16.30
C PHE A 50 -10.87 -6.41 -14.85
N GLY A 51 -11.72 -6.98 -13.99
CA GLY A 51 -11.76 -6.69 -12.56
C GLY A 51 -12.41 -5.36 -12.17
N LEU A 52 -12.95 -4.57 -13.11
CA LEU A 52 -13.75 -3.38 -12.77
C LEU A 52 -15.23 -3.75 -12.61
N GLY A 53 -15.73 -4.76 -13.33
CA GLY A 53 -17.15 -5.12 -13.41
C GLY A 53 -17.82 -4.56 -14.66
N ASP A 54 -19.14 -4.38 -14.60
CA ASP A 54 -19.98 -4.10 -15.79
C ASP A 54 -20.50 -2.65 -15.86
N GLY A 55 -20.18 -1.81 -14.86
CA GLY A 55 -20.62 -0.41 -14.80
C GLY A 55 -20.12 0.47 -15.97
N PRO A 56 -20.95 1.40 -16.48
CA PRO A 56 -20.61 2.21 -17.66
C PRO A 56 -19.49 3.24 -17.44
N GLU A 57 -19.37 3.83 -16.25
CA GLU A 57 -18.49 4.99 -15.99
C GLU A 57 -17.26 4.67 -15.11
N MET A 58 -16.62 3.51 -15.31
CA MET A 58 -15.57 3.05 -14.39
C MET A 58 -14.16 3.57 -14.67
N ILE A 59 -13.95 4.30 -15.75
CA ILE A 59 -12.67 4.94 -16.07
C ILE A 59 -12.93 6.45 -16.18
N PRO A 60 -12.34 7.27 -15.29
CA PRO A 60 -12.50 8.72 -15.36
C PRO A 60 -11.94 9.29 -16.66
N GLU A 61 -12.70 10.15 -17.33
CA GLU A 61 -12.22 10.88 -18.50
C GLU A 61 -11.40 12.10 -18.06
N THR A 62 -10.22 12.29 -18.64
CA THR A 62 -9.38 13.46 -18.39
C THR A 62 -9.73 14.57 -19.38
N LYS A 63 -10.63 15.49 -18.98
CA LYS A 63 -11.13 16.56 -19.86
C LYS A 63 -10.67 17.95 -19.43
N THR A 64 -10.29 18.11 -18.17
CA THR A 64 -9.96 19.41 -17.58
C THR A 64 -8.52 19.49 -17.06
N THR A 65 -8.02 20.71 -16.85
CA THR A 65 -6.71 20.93 -16.21
C THR A 65 -6.65 20.33 -14.80
N ALA A 66 -7.77 20.34 -14.07
CA ALA A 66 -7.86 19.71 -12.75
C ALA A 66 -7.66 18.19 -12.85
N ASP A 67 -8.28 17.54 -13.84
CA ASP A 67 -8.12 16.10 -14.07
C ASP A 67 -6.67 15.75 -14.42
N PHE A 68 -5.99 16.61 -15.19
CA PHE A 68 -4.59 16.42 -15.54
C PHE A 68 -3.66 16.55 -14.33
N VAL A 69 -3.87 17.56 -13.47
CA VAL A 69 -3.12 17.71 -12.21
C VAL A 69 -3.35 16.48 -11.32
N TRP A 70 -4.61 16.05 -11.19
CA TRP A 70 -4.97 14.87 -10.41
C TRP A 70 -4.29 13.59 -10.95
N ALA A 71 -4.36 13.36 -12.26
CA ALA A 71 -3.68 12.25 -12.91
C ALA A 71 -2.17 12.29 -12.67
N SER A 72 -1.54 13.47 -12.78
CA SER A 72 -0.11 13.64 -12.55
C SER A 72 0.29 13.31 -11.11
N VAL A 73 -0.53 13.69 -10.12
CA VAL A 73 -0.33 13.33 -8.71
C VAL A 73 -0.40 11.81 -8.53
N ILE A 74 -1.43 11.16 -9.08
CA ILE A 74 -1.59 9.70 -8.98
C ILE A 74 -0.42 8.97 -9.65
N THR A 75 -0.02 9.38 -10.86
CA THR A 75 1.14 8.79 -11.56
C THR A 75 2.41 8.95 -10.73
N SER A 76 2.63 10.12 -10.13
CA SER A 76 3.78 10.36 -9.26
C SER A 76 3.76 9.44 -8.05
N MET A 77 2.58 9.18 -7.47
CA MET A 77 2.42 8.23 -6.37
C MET A 77 2.78 6.79 -6.78
N PHE A 78 2.44 6.35 -8.00
CA PHE A 78 2.86 5.04 -8.49
C PHE A 78 4.37 4.93 -8.65
N VAL A 79 5.01 5.96 -9.22
CA VAL A 79 6.47 6.00 -9.36
C VAL A 79 7.13 5.88 -7.99
N VAL A 80 6.70 6.69 -7.01
CA VAL A 80 7.23 6.62 -5.64
C VAL A 80 6.96 5.25 -5.01
N GLY A 81 5.76 4.71 -5.17
CA GLY A 81 5.39 3.38 -4.67
C GLY A 81 6.24 2.26 -5.26
N ILE A 82 6.67 2.33 -6.51
CA ILE A 82 7.57 1.32 -7.08
C ILE A 82 9.02 1.56 -6.63
N VAL A 83 9.49 2.79 -6.77
CA VAL A 83 10.90 3.15 -6.59
C VAL A 83 11.33 3.00 -5.13
N LEU A 84 10.48 3.37 -4.18
CA LEU A 84 10.82 3.37 -2.77
C LEU A 84 11.13 1.96 -2.22
N PRO A 85 10.28 0.93 -2.39
CA PRO A 85 10.63 -0.45 -2.03
C PRO A 85 11.89 -0.99 -2.70
N VAL A 86 12.16 -0.61 -3.96
CA VAL A 86 13.41 -0.98 -4.65
C VAL A 86 14.61 -0.30 -3.99
N ALA A 87 14.51 0.99 -3.68
CA ALA A 87 15.55 1.74 -3.01
C ALA A 87 15.99 1.05 -1.72
N LEU A 88 15.01 0.56 -0.93
CA LEU A 88 15.26 -0.13 0.34
C LEU A 88 16.04 -1.45 0.22
N THR A 89 16.15 -2.02 -0.98
CA THR A 89 16.88 -3.28 -1.24
C THR A 89 18.16 -3.07 -2.04
N ARG A 90 18.48 -1.84 -2.43
CA ARG A 90 19.59 -1.51 -3.32
C ARG A 90 20.58 -0.55 -2.65
N PRO A 91 21.88 -0.64 -3.01
CA PRO A 91 22.93 0.16 -2.37
C PRO A 91 22.74 1.67 -2.53
N TRP A 92 22.09 2.12 -3.61
CA TRP A 92 21.82 3.55 -3.82
C TRP A 92 20.75 4.11 -2.86
N GLY A 93 19.88 3.26 -2.30
CA GLY A 93 18.86 3.70 -1.36
C GLY A 93 19.41 4.09 0.01
N TYR A 94 20.62 3.65 0.36
CA TYR A 94 21.30 4.08 1.60
C TYR A 94 21.65 5.58 1.58
N ARG A 95 21.62 6.24 0.43
CA ARG A 95 21.79 7.70 0.34
C ARG A 95 20.57 8.48 0.80
N ILE A 96 19.41 7.84 0.88
CA ILE A 96 18.16 8.49 1.29
C ILE A 96 18.09 8.49 2.82
N PRO A 97 17.92 9.65 3.47
CA PRO A 97 17.74 9.72 4.90
C PRO A 97 16.63 8.78 5.38
N ARG A 98 16.91 7.99 6.41
CA ARG A 98 15.99 6.97 6.93
C ARG A 98 14.63 7.55 7.36
N TRP A 99 14.60 8.78 7.87
CA TRP A 99 13.34 9.40 8.26
C TRP A 99 12.43 9.64 7.04
N ILE A 100 12.99 10.01 5.89
CA ILE A 100 12.23 10.22 4.64
C ILE A 100 11.61 8.90 4.20
N THR A 101 12.40 7.82 4.12
CA THR A 101 11.89 6.53 3.68
C THR A 101 10.79 6.00 4.60
N VAL A 102 10.95 6.15 5.92
CA VAL A 102 9.92 5.78 6.90
C VAL A 102 8.66 6.63 6.73
N CYS A 103 8.78 7.95 6.55
CA CYS A 103 7.64 8.84 6.32
C CYS A 103 6.90 8.45 5.04
N CYS A 104 7.60 8.21 3.93
CA CYS A 104 6.97 7.80 2.67
C CYS A 104 6.29 6.44 2.79
N LEU A 105 6.91 5.45 3.46
CA LEU A 105 6.29 4.14 3.68
C LEU A 105 5.01 4.24 4.53
N TRP A 106 5.02 5.04 5.59
CA TRP A 106 3.83 5.27 6.41
C TRP A 106 2.74 6.03 5.66
N THR A 107 3.13 7.03 4.87
CA THR A 107 2.18 7.80 4.05
C THR A 107 1.48 6.86 3.06
N GLY A 108 2.24 6.04 2.33
CA GLY A 108 1.69 5.01 1.45
C GLY A 108 0.80 4.02 2.21
N ALA A 109 1.25 3.54 3.37
CA ALA A 109 0.47 2.62 4.19
C ALA A 109 -0.89 3.20 4.59
N VAL A 110 -0.91 4.42 5.13
CA VAL A 110 -2.12 5.11 5.57
C VAL A 110 -3.03 5.38 4.38
N LEU A 111 -2.52 5.93 3.28
CA LEU A 111 -3.33 6.24 2.10
C LEU A 111 -4.03 5.00 1.55
N LEU A 112 -3.30 3.88 1.43
CA LEU A 112 -3.83 2.63 0.90
C LEU A 112 -4.86 1.99 1.86
N VAL A 113 -4.58 1.95 3.16
CA VAL A 113 -5.52 1.42 4.16
C VAL A 113 -6.77 2.28 4.26
N VAL A 114 -6.64 3.61 4.29
CA VAL A 114 -7.79 4.51 4.36
C VAL A 114 -8.62 4.40 3.10
N ARG A 115 -8.01 4.41 1.91
CA ARG A 115 -8.74 4.28 0.65
C ARG A 115 -9.46 2.94 0.52
N GLY A 116 -8.76 1.83 0.71
CA GLY A 116 -9.37 0.50 0.59
C GLY A 116 -10.34 0.20 1.73
N GLY A 117 -9.97 0.53 2.96
CA GLY A 117 -10.80 0.33 4.13
C GLY A 117 -12.08 1.16 4.09
N ALA A 118 -12.02 2.41 3.63
CA ALA A 118 -13.22 3.22 3.43
C ALA A 118 -14.15 2.61 2.37
N GLY A 119 -13.61 2.08 1.27
CA GLY A 119 -14.43 1.44 0.23
C GLY A 119 -15.10 0.14 0.69
N LEU A 120 -14.39 -0.71 1.43
CA LEU A 120 -14.99 -1.90 2.07
C LEU A 120 -16.07 -1.52 3.08
N LEU A 121 -15.82 -0.51 3.91
CA LEU A 121 -16.78 -0.03 4.90
C LEU A 121 -18.01 0.59 4.23
N ASP A 122 -17.82 1.40 3.19
CA ASP A 122 -18.91 2.00 2.40
C ASP A 122 -19.79 0.91 1.78
N THR A 123 -19.18 -0.10 1.16
CA THR A 123 -19.90 -1.24 0.58
C THR A 123 -20.69 -2.00 1.64
N ALA A 124 -20.09 -2.31 2.78
CA ALA A 124 -20.76 -3.02 3.87
C ALA A 124 -21.94 -2.22 4.46
N LEU A 125 -21.79 -0.90 4.64
CA LEU A 125 -22.86 -0.03 5.14
C LEU A 125 -24.07 0.01 4.19
N ARG A 126 -23.83 -0.01 2.88
CA ARG A 126 -24.89 -0.06 1.87
C ARG A 126 -25.58 -1.42 1.83
N GLU A 127 -24.82 -2.51 1.89
CA GLU A 127 -25.38 -3.87 1.81
C GLU A 127 -26.18 -4.26 3.05
N THR A 128 -25.79 -3.75 4.22
CA THR A 128 -26.51 -3.97 5.47
C THR A 128 -27.74 -3.08 5.66
N GLY A 129 -27.92 -2.06 4.79
CA GLY A 129 -28.99 -1.06 4.94
C GLY A 129 -28.78 -0.10 6.13
N LEU A 130 -27.59 -0.08 6.73
CA LEU A 130 -27.26 0.85 7.83
C LEU A 130 -27.08 2.28 7.31
N ALA A 131 -26.62 2.44 6.06
CA ALA A 131 -26.57 3.72 5.37
C ALA A 131 -26.72 3.53 3.85
N ASP A 132 -27.91 3.80 3.31
CA ASP A 132 -28.23 3.62 1.88
C ASP A 132 -27.32 4.44 0.93
N ARG A 133 -26.80 5.56 1.44
CA ARG A 133 -25.90 6.48 0.74
C ARG A 133 -24.42 6.30 1.10
N GLY A 134 -24.09 5.28 1.89
CA GLY A 134 -22.71 4.98 2.31
C GLY A 134 -22.05 6.11 3.10
N LEU A 135 -20.72 6.12 3.12
CA LEU A 135 -19.86 7.10 3.80
C LEU A 135 -19.81 8.45 3.08
N THR A 136 -19.93 8.45 1.75
CA THR A 136 -19.77 9.65 0.93
C THR A 136 -21.07 10.42 0.71
N GLY A 137 -22.22 9.83 1.03
CA GLY A 137 -23.53 10.40 0.72
C GLY A 137 -23.99 10.18 -0.73
N LEU A 138 -23.14 9.61 -1.58
CA LEU A 138 -23.42 9.37 -2.99
C LEU A 138 -24.22 8.08 -3.20
N THR A 139 -25.02 8.02 -4.25
CA THR A 139 -25.74 6.82 -4.69
C THR A 139 -24.87 5.95 -5.60
N TYR A 140 -25.24 4.68 -5.79
CA TYR A 140 -24.54 3.82 -6.77
C TYR A 140 -24.60 4.39 -8.19
N GLN A 141 -25.72 5.01 -8.58
CA GLN A 141 -25.84 5.68 -9.88
C GLN A 141 -24.78 6.77 -10.07
N GLU A 142 -24.46 7.54 -9.03
CA GLU A 142 -23.45 8.59 -9.09
C GLU A 142 -22.00 8.05 -9.05
N ILE A 143 -21.79 6.85 -8.49
CA ILE A 143 -20.45 6.24 -8.34
C ILE A 143 -20.10 5.37 -9.56
N THR A 144 -21.04 4.56 -10.02
CA THR A 144 -20.80 3.53 -11.05
C THR A 144 -21.56 3.80 -12.35
N GLY A 145 -22.41 4.82 -12.40
CA GLY A 145 -23.32 5.08 -13.52
C GLY A 145 -24.52 4.11 -13.58
N ASP A 146 -24.74 3.31 -12.53
CA ASP A 146 -25.80 2.30 -12.46
C ASP A 146 -26.44 2.26 -11.06
N ALA A 147 -27.76 2.42 -10.99
CA ALA A 147 -28.53 2.40 -9.75
C ALA A 147 -28.61 1.00 -9.11
N HIS A 148 -28.44 -0.05 -9.90
CA HIS A 148 -28.54 -1.44 -9.47
C HIS A 148 -27.33 -2.25 -9.93
N PRO A 149 -26.12 -1.93 -9.44
CA PRO A 149 -24.90 -2.54 -9.93
C PRO A 149 -24.94 -4.06 -9.73
N SER A 150 -24.46 -4.77 -10.77
CA SER A 150 -24.38 -6.22 -10.79
C SER A 150 -23.55 -6.73 -9.60
N LEU A 151 -23.82 -7.98 -9.17
CA LEU A 151 -23.01 -8.65 -8.14
C LEU A 151 -21.53 -8.67 -8.53
N ASN A 152 -21.24 -8.87 -9.82
CA ASN A 152 -19.89 -8.81 -10.38
C ASN A 152 -19.21 -7.46 -10.11
N THR A 153 -19.92 -6.35 -10.30
CA THR A 153 -19.40 -4.99 -10.05
C THR A 153 -19.11 -4.76 -8.57
N LYS A 154 -20.01 -5.19 -7.67
CA LYS A 154 -19.82 -5.07 -6.21
C LYS A 154 -18.63 -5.90 -5.71
N VAL A 155 -18.54 -7.16 -6.15
CA VAL A 155 -17.44 -8.07 -5.79
C VAL A 155 -16.12 -7.56 -6.36
N SER A 156 -16.12 -7.06 -7.59
CA SER A 156 -14.95 -6.45 -8.23
C SER A 156 -14.43 -5.25 -7.43
N GLY A 157 -15.32 -4.32 -7.06
CA GLY A 157 -14.99 -3.17 -6.21
C GLY A 157 -14.41 -3.60 -4.86
N SER A 158 -15.06 -4.55 -4.19
CA SER A 158 -14.57 -5.09 -2.91
C SER A 158 -13.20 -5.76 -3.03
N CYS A 159 -12.94 -6.49 -4.12
CA CYS A 159 -11.63 -7.10 -4.39
C CYS A 159 -10.55 -6.03 -4.59
N ILE A 160 -10.86 -4.97 -5.34
CA ILE A 160 -9.95 -3.84 -5.54
C ILE A 160 -9.64 -3.18 -4.20
N ASP A 161 -10.65 -2.90 -3.39
CA ASP A 161 -10.49 -2.26 -2.08
C ASP A 161 -9.69 -3.12 -1.09
N ALA A 162 -9.93 -4.43 -1.07
CA ALA A 162 -9.14 -5.38 -0.31
C ALA A 162 -7.67 -5.40 -0.79
N TYR A 163 -7.44 -5.28 -2.10
CA TYR A 163 -6.10 -5.20 -2.66
C TYR A 163 -5.36 -3.92 -2.24
N PHE A 164 -6.06 -2.78 -2.14
CA PHE A 164 -5.53 -1.56 -1.54
C PHE A 164 -5.10 -1.80 -0.08
N VAL A 165 -5.97 -2.38 0.74
CA VAL A 165 -5.66 -2.68 2.16
C VAL A 165 -4.43 -3.58 2.27
N LEU A 166 -4.33 -4.63 1.45
CA LEU A 166 -3.16 -5.51 1.41
C LEU A 166 -1.87 -4.72 1.16
N GLY A 167 -1.86 -3.83 0.17
CA GLY A 167 -0.71 -2.95 -0.10
C GLY A 167 -0.36 -2.11 1.11
N GLY A 168 -1.36 -1.50 1.74
CA GLY A 168 -1.15 -0.69 2.93
C GLY A 168 -0.51 -1.46 4.09
N LEU A 169 -0.94 -2.70 4.33
CA LEU A 169 -0.36 -3.59 5.33
C LEU A 169 1.09 -3.97 5.01
N LEU A 170 1.42 -4.22 3.74
CA LEU A 170 2.78 -4.53 3.30
C LEU A 170 3.73 -3.36 3.53
N TYR A 171 3.33 -2.15 3.14
CA TYR A 171 4.09 -0.91 3.38
C TYR A 171 4.25 -0.60 4.86
N GLY A 172 3.17 -0.75 5.64
CA GLY A 172 3.21 -0.55 7.09
C GLY A 172 4.16 -1.54 7.78
N ARG A 173 4.15 -2.81 7.34
CA ARG A 173 5.09 -3.82 7.82
C ARG A 173 6.53 -3.47 7.47
N ALA A 174 6.79 -3.04 6.24
CA ALA A 174 8.12 -2.57 5.82
C ALA A 174 8.59 -1.38 6.68
N ALA A 175 7.70 -0.41 6.93
CA ALA A 175 8.00 0.76 7.77
C ALA A 175 8.34 0.38 9.21
N LEU A 176 7.55 -0.52 9.81
CA LEU A 176 7.78 -1.01 11.17
C LEU A 176 9.13 -1.71 11.31
N LEU A 177 9.46 -2.60 10.36
CA LEU A 177 10.71 -3.34 10.38
C LEU A 177 11.92 -2.41 10.14
N HIS A 178 11.80 -1.44 9.23
CA HIS A 178 12.84 -0.44 8.98
C HIS A 178 13.12 0.45 10.21
N ARG A 179 12.05 0.82 10.95
CA ARG A 179 12.19 1.52 12.24
C ARG A 179 12.87 0.63 13.29
N ARG A 180 12.54 -0.65 13.38
CA ARG A 180 13.19 -1.57 14.33
C ARG A 180 14.68 -1.76 14.03
N LEU A 181 15.05 -1.95 12.77
CA LEU A 181 16.44 -2.17 12.36
C LEU A 181 17.35 -1.03 12.82
N GLY A 182 17.03 0.22 12.47
CA GLY A 182 17.94 1.28 12.85
C GLY A 182 17.85 1.66 14.34
N ARG A 183 16.76 1.36 15.07
CA ARG A 183 16.80 1.50 16.55
C ARG A 183 17.81 0.53 17.17
N ALA A 184 17.93 -0.69 16.63
CA ALA A 184 18.93 -1.65 17.08
C ALA A 184 20.35 -1.17 16.74
N ALA A 185 20.55 -0.48 15.61
CA ALA A 185 21.81 0.16 15.28
C ALA A 185 22.15 1.29 16.28
N ASP A 186 21.20 2.17 16.57
CA ASP A 186 21.38 3.30 17.49
C ASP A 186 21.80 2.82 18.92
N LEU A 187 21.23 1.70 19.39
CA LEU A 187 21.56 1.10 20.71
C LEU A 187 22.96 0.47 20.76
N ASN A 188 23.50 0.04 19.62
CA ASN A 188 24.84 -0.53 19.54
C ASN A 188 25.94 0.54 19.45
N GLU A 189 25.57 1.79 19.16
CA GLU A 189 26.49 2.93 19.02
C GLU A 189 26.62 3.78 20.29
N THR A 190 25.80 3.54 21.32
CA THR A 190 25.92 4.19 22.63
C THR A 190 26.89 3.41 23.54
N PRO A 191 28.06 3.98 23.91
CA PRO A 191 29.07 3.34 24.77
C PRO A 191 28.66 3.20 26.24
#